data_AF-M4RQG6-F1
#
_entry.id   AF-M4RQG6-F1
#
_cell.length_a   1.000
_cell.length_b   1.000
_cell.length_c   1.000
_cell.angle_alpha   90.00
_cell.angle_beta   90.00
_cell.angle_gamma   90.00
#
_symmetry.space_group_name_H-M   'P 1'
#
loop_
_entity.id
_entity.type
_entity.pdbx_description
1 polymer ?
#
loop_
_entity_poly.entity_id
_entity_poly.type
_entity_poly.pdbx_seq_one_letter_code
_entity_poly.pdbx_strand_id
1 'polypeptide(L)'
;MSVENLITEHLDIWTSAIKTKSAAGRGSSKKLELVGVKKLRELILELAVRGKLVPQDPNDEPASELLKKIEVEKTRLIKEGKIKKQKPLPPITDEEKTFELPKGWEWQRWNNLALKIGDIDHKMPSEELTGYPYVSPRDFYPNNVIKFENAKKISREDFEKLAAKNSTSTW
;
A
#
# COMPACT_ATOMS: atom_id res chain seq x y z
N MET A 1 -21.08 16.64 -4.24
CA MET A 1 -20.58 16.94 -5.60
C MET A 1 -20.31 15.64 -6.32
N SER A 2 -20.80 15.48 -7.56
CA SER A 2 -20.48 14.32 -8.39
C SER A 2 -19.02 14.38 -8.85
N VAL A 3 -18.43 13.23 -9.18
CA VAL A 3 -17.08 13.16 -9.75
C VAL A 3 -16.99 13.95 -11.06
N GLU A 4 -18.06 13.93 -11.85
CA GLU A 4 -18.16 14.66 -13.12
C GLU A 4 -18.00 16.16 -12.90
N ASN A 5 -18.69 16.74 -11.91
CA ASN A 5 -18.59 18.17 -11.59
C ASN A 5 -17.17 18.57 -11.22
N LEU A 6 -16.48 17.75 -10.40
CA LEU A 6 -15.10 18.02 -9.97
C LEU A 6 -14.11 18.02 -11.14
N ILE A 7 -14.34 17.16 -12.14
CA ILE A 7 -13.50 17.11 -13.35
C ILE A 7 -13.77 18.33 -14.24
N THR A 8 -15.04 18.70 -14.42
CA THR A 8 -15.45 19.78 -15.33
C THR A 8 -15.17 21.18 -14.77
N GLU A 9 -15.31 21.38 -13.46
CA GLU A 9 -15.11 22.69 -12.79
C GLU A 9 -13.65 23.14 -12.77
N HIS A 10 -12.71 22.23 -13.00
CA HIS A 10 -11.26 22.49 -12.98
C HIS A 10 -10.58 22.23 -14.34
N LEU A 11 -11.36 22.23 -15.43
CA LEU A 11 -10.86 21.95 -16.78
C LEU A 11 -9.75 22.92 -17.23
N ASP A 12 -9.83 24.17 -16.81
CA ASP A 12 -8.80 25.20 -17.01
C ASP A 12 -7.44 24.78 -16.42
N ILE A 13 -7.44 24.18 -15.23
CA ILE A 13 -6.24 23.64 -14.58
C ILE A 13 -5.70 22.47 -15.41
N TRP A 14 -6.55 21.55 -15.89
CA TRP A 14 -6.15 20.35 -16.61
C TRP A 14 -5.60 20.64 -18.01
N THR A 15 -6.16 21.64 -18.69
CA THR A 15 -5.75 22.08 -20.03
C THR A 15 -4.56 23.04 -20.01
N SER A 16 -4.15 23.54 -18.83
CA SER A 16 -3.01 24.44 -18.70
C SER A 16 -1.71 23.75 -19.16
N ALA A 17 -1.24 24.14 -20.34
CA ALA A 17 -0.30 23.31 -21.07
C ALA A 17 1.10 23.32 -20.45
N ILE A 18 1.68 24.46 -20.08
CA ILE A 18 3.13 24.53 -19.83
C ILE A 18 3.44 25.68 -18.87
N LYS A 19 4.16 25.42 -17.76
CA LYS A 19 4.94 26.46 -17.07
C LYS A 19 6.42 26.29 -17.40
N THR A 20 7.06 27.36 -17.87
CA THR A 20 8.52 27.39 -18.01
C THR A 20 9.14 27.63 -16.65
N LYS A 21 9.94 26.70 -16.12
CA LYS A 21 10.81 26.98 -14.97
C LYS A 21 11.93 27.92 -15.41
N SER A 22 12.06 29.08 -14.78
CA SER A 22 13.25 29.92 -14.91
C SER A 22 14.44 29.23 -14.23
N ALA A 23 15.40 28.76 -15.00
CA ALA A 23 16.67 28.26 -14.47
C ALA A 23 17.62 29.45 -14.24
N ALA A 24 17.95 29.75 -12.98
CA ALA A 24 18.99 30.70 -12.64
C ALA A 24 20.36 30.03 -12.84
N GLY A 25 20.92 30.11 -14.05
CA GLY A 25 22.25 29.57 -14.37
C GLY A 25 22.56 29.53 -15.87
N ARG A 26 23.85 29.66 -16.22
CA ARG A 26 24.35 29.58 -17.61
C ARG A 26 24.18 28.15 -18.16
N GLY A 27 22.98 27.87 -18.64
CA GLY A 27 22.60 26.57 -19.19
C GLY A 27 21.08 26.47 -19.32
N SER A 28 20.51 27.26 -20.23
CA SER A 28 19.05 27.31 -20.46
C SER A 28 18.59 26.07 -21.24
N SER A 29 18.44 24.95 -20.53
CA SER A 29 17.57 23.86 -20.99
C SER A 29 16.14 24.24 -20.61
N LYS A 30 15.34 24.69 -21.59
CA LYS A 30 13.92 25.06 -21.44
C LYS A 30 13.09 23.80 -21.11
N LYS A 31 13.09 23.36 -19.85
CA LYS A 31 12.32 22.19 -19.41
C LYS A 31 10.85 22.57 -19.32
N LEU A 32 10.07 22.11 -20.30
CA LEU A 32 8.61 22.25 -20.35
C LEU A 32 8.01 21.28 -19.32
N GLU A 33 7.27 21.78 -18.34
CA GLU A 33 6.55 20.96 -17.36
C GLU A 33 5.04 21.01 -17.64
N LEU A 34 4.44 19.85 -17.94
CA LEU A 34 3.01 19.69 -18.19
C LEU A 34 2.23 19.65 -16.86
N VAL A 35 1.95 20.82 -16.30
CA VAL A 35 1.34 20.96 -14.96
C VAL A 35 -0.10 20.42 -14.93
N GLY A 36 -0.93 20.74 -15.92
CA GLY A 36 -2.32 20.30 -15.96
C GLY A 36 -2.48 18.78 -16.02
N VAL A 37 -1.71 18.11 -16.89
CA VAL A 37 -1.72 16.64 -17.01
C VAL A 37 -1.27 15.96 -15.70
N LYS A 38 -0.27 16.53 -15.02
CA LYS A 38 0.19 16.00 -13.74
C LYS A 38 -0.92 16.07 -12.69
N LYS A 39 -1.59 17.23 -12.57
CA LYS A 39 -2.67 17.42 -11.60
C LYS A 39 -3.89 16.55 -11.89
N LEU A 40 -4.24 16.36 -13.16
CA LEU A 40 -5.30 15.43 -13.54
C LEU A 40 -4.99 14.00 -13.12
N ARG A 41 -3.75 13.54 -13.29
CA ARG A 41 -3.31 12.21 -12.80
C ARG A 41 -3.41 12.08 -11.29
N GLU A 42 -2.99 13.12 -10.55
CA GLU A 42 -3.13 13.17 -9.08
C GLU A 42 -4.61 13.01 -8.67
N LEU A 43 -5.52 13.76 -9.32
CA LEU A 43 -6.96 13.68 -9.05
C LEU A 43 -7.53 12.29 -9.38
N ILE A 44 -7.20 11.72 -10.54
CA ILE A 44 -7.66 10.37 -10.92
C ILE A 44 -7.21 9.35 -9.88
N LEU A 45 -5.96 9.41 -9.41
CA LEU A 45 -5.47 8.51 -8.37
C LEU A 45 -6.22 8.70 -7.05
N GLU A 46 -6.49 9.94 -6.63
CA GLU A 46 -7.28 10.23 -5.44
C GLU A 46 -8.70 9.64 -5.54
N LEU A 47 -9.37 9.81 -6.68
CA LEU A 47 -10.69 9.25 -6.93
C LEU A 47 -10.66 7.71 -6.97
N ALA A 48 -9.61 7.12 -7.55
CA ALA A 48 -9.42 5.68 -7.61
C ALA A 48 -9.31 5.07 -6.21
N VAL A 49 -8.45 5.66 -5.36
CA VAL A 49 -8.22 5.20 -3.98
C VAL A 49 -9.48 5.34 -3.13
N ARG A 50 -10.34 6.32 -3.42
CA ARG A 50 -11.65 6.50 -2.76
C ARG A 50 -12.76 5.60 -3.32
N GLY A 51 -12.49 4.77 -4.33
CA GLY A 51 -13.49 3.91 -4.97
C GLY A 51 -14.54 4.67 -5.78
N LYS A 52 -14.26 5.91 -6.22
CA LYS A 52 -15.23 6.79 -6.91
C LYS A 52 -15.17 6.69 -8.43
N LEU A 53 -14.21 5.95 -9.00
CA LEU A 53 -14.06 5.80 -10.45
C LEU A 53 -14.92 4.71 -11.08
N VAL A 54 -15.52 3.84 -10.27
CA VAL A 54 -16.32 2.70 -10.75
C VAL A 54 -17.63 2.65 -9.95
N PRO A 55 -18.79 2.40 -10.60
CA PRO A 55 -20.05 2.16 -9.90
C PRO A 55 -19.90 1.02 -8.88
N GLN A 56 -20.44 1.21 -7.69
CA GLN A 56 -20.43 0.18 -6.64
C GLN A 56 -21.63 -0.75 -6.81
N ASP A 57 -21.43 -2.06 -6.75
CA ASP A 57 -22.52 -3.02 -6.75
C ASP A 57 -23.10 -3.15 -5.33
N PRO A 58 -24.38 -2.84 -5.10
CA PRO A 58 -24.98 -2.99 -3.77
C PRO A 58 -25.05 -4.44 -3.27
N ASN A 59 -24.83 -5.43 -4.14
CA ASN A 59 -24.83 -6.85 -3.82
C ASN A 59 -23.43 -7.41 -3.48
N ASP A 60 -22.37 -6.60 -3.60
CA ASP A 60 -21.02 -7.02 -3.21
C ASP A 60 -20.96 -7.37 -1.71
N GLU A 61 -20.16 -8.38 -1.37
CA GLU A 61 -19.92 -8.75 0.03
C GLU A 61 -19.27 -7.56 0.76
N PRO A 62 -19.87 -7.05 1.86
CA PRO A 62 -19.28 -5.94 2.58
C PRO A 62 -18.01 -6.39 3.29
N ALA A 63 -17.04 -5.48 3.41
CA ALA A 63 -15.75 -5.73 4.07
C ALA A 63 -15.91 -6.29 5.49
N SER A 64 -17.00 -5.93 6.18
CA SER A 64 -17.35 -6.42 7.52
C SER A 64 -17.46 -7.95 7.60
N GLU A 65 -17.93 -8.63 6.55
CA GLU A 65 -18.01 -10.10 6.51
C GLU A 65 -16.61 -10.74 6.42
N LEU A 66 -15.72 -10.17 5.58
CA LEU A 66 -14.33 -10.62 5.52
C LEU A 66 -13.61 -10.37 6.84
N LEU A 67 -13.85 -9.24 7.50
CA LEU A 67 -13.26 -8.94 8.81
C LEU A 67 -13.70 -9.94 9.88
N LYS A 68 -14.97 -10.36 9.89
CA LYS A 68 -15.43 -11.45 10.77
C LYS A 68 -14.69 -12.76 10.50
N LYS A 69 -14.52 -13.14 9.22
CA LYS A 69 -13.76 -14.34 8.83
C LYS A 69 -12.31 -14.28 9.31
N ILE A 70 -11.67 -13.11 9.18
CA ILE A 70 -10.30 -12.87 9.68
C ILE A 70 -10.24 -13.03 11.20
N GLU A 71 -11.19 -12.50 11.95
CA GLU A 71 -11.19 -12.59 13.42
C GLU A 71 -11.39 -14.03 13.92
N VAL A 72 -12.29 -14.78 13.27
CA VAL A 72 -12.49 -16.21 13.55
C VAL A 72 -11.20 -17.00 13.28
N GLU A 73 -10.56 -16.77 12.14
CA GLU A 73 -9.32 -17.46 11.78
C GLU A 73 -8.16 -17.09 12.72
N LYS A 74 -8.03 -15.81 13.09
CA LYS A 74 -7.06 -15.37 14.08
C LYS A 74 -7.28 -16.06 15.43
N THR A 75 -8.53 -16.14 15.89
CA THR A 75 -8.88 -16.82 17.14
C THR A 75 -8.50 -18.30 17.10
N ARG A 76 -8.75 -18.98 15.97
CA ARG A 76 -8.33 -20.37 15.74
C ARG A 76 -6.81 -20.53 15.81
N LEU A 77 -6.06 -19.68 15.11
CA LEU A 77 -4.59 -19.72 15.10
C LEU A 77 -3.97 -19.41 16.48
N ILE A 78 -4.61 -18.54 17.28
CA ILE A 78 -4.20 -18.28 18.66
C ILE A 78 -4.41 -19.52 19.53
N LYS A 79 -5.56 -20.19 19.39
CA LYS A 79 -5.87 -21.43 20.11
C LYS A 79 -4.90 -22.57 19.76
N GLU A 80 -4.47 -22.63 18.51
CA GLU A 80 -3.45 -23.57 18.02
C GLU A 80 -2.02 -23.18 18.40
N GLY A 81 -1.80 -22.02 19.03
CA GLY A 81 -0.48 -21.52 19.40
C GLY A 81 0.40 -21.09 18.22
N LYS A 82 -0.16 -20.97 17.01
CA LYS A 82 0.56 -20.56 15.78
C LYS A 82 0.86 -19.08 15.75
N ILE A 83 0.01 -18.26 16.37
CA ILE A 83 0.20 -16.82 16.53
C ILE A 83 -0.05 -16.40 17.97
N LYS A 84 0.61 -15.32 18.40
CA LYS A 84 0.37 -14.73 19.73
C LYS A 84 -0.86 -13.82 19.71
N LYS A 85 -1.55 -13.75 20.84
CA LYS A 85 -2.64 -12.79 21.04
C LYS A 85 -2.07 -11.36 20.97
N GLN A 86 -2.55 -10.57 20.02
CA GLN A 86 -2.16 -9.17 19.89
C GLN A 86 -2.89 -8.30 20.92
N LYS A 87 -2.28 -7.18 21.31
CA LYS A 87 -2.93 -6.18 22.15
C LYS A 87 -4.10 -5.55 21.36
N PRO A 88 -5.25 -5.30 22.00
CA PRO A 88 -6.33 -4.58 21.36
C PRO A 88 -5.84 -3.17 20.97
N LEU A 89 -6.15 -2.77 19.75
CA LEU A 89 -5.82 -1.46 19.22
C LEU A 89 -6.92 -0.46 19.58
N PRO A 90 -6.60 0.84 19.67
CA PRO A 90 -7.62 1.85 19.84
C PRO A 90 -8.60 1.82 18.66
N PRO A 91 -9.90 2.10 18.91
CA PRO A 91 -10.87 2.25 17.84
C PRO A 91 -10.43 3.37 16.89
N ILE A 92 -10.89 3.29 15.63
CA ILE A 92 -10.67 4.36 14.66
C ILE A 92 -11.69 5.46 14.97
N THR A 93 -11.20 6.64 15.33
CA THR A 93 -12.08 7.77 15.67
C THR A 93 -12.60 8.45 14.42
N ASP A 94 -13.64 9.28 14.55
CA ASP A 94 -14.20 10.01 13.40
C ASP A 94 -13.23 11.08 12.88
N GLU A 95 -12.33 11.61 13.71
CA GLU A 95 -11.31 12.57 13.28
C GLU A 95 -10.24 11.94 12.37
N GLU A 96 -10.01 10.62 12.50
CA GLU A 96 -9.07 9.89 11.63
C GLU A 96 -9.67 9.59 10.23
N LYS A 97 -10.99 9.65 10.10
CA LYS A 97 -11.70 9.34 8.85
C LYS A 97 -11.65 10.54 7.91
N THR A 98 -10.60 10.57 7.10
CA THR A 98 -10.33 11.69 6.17
C THR A 98 -11.32 11.83 5.01
N PHE A 99 -12.14 10.81 4.73
CA PHE A 99 -13.17 10.84 3.69
C PHE A 99 -14.28 9.80 3.93
N GLU A 100 -15.41 10.01 3.26
CA GLU A 100 -16.53 9.06 3.21
C GLU A 100 -16.18 7.85 2.34
N LEU A 101 -16.41 6.66 2.89
CA LEU A 101 -16.20 5.40 2.18
C LEU A 101 -17.41 5.05 1.30
N PRO A 102 -17.18 4.33 0.20
CA PRO A 102 -18.28 3.70 -0.53
C PRO A 102 -19.05 2.69 0.33
N LYS A 103 -20.30 2.40 -0.07
CA LYS A 103 -21.13 1.40 0.62
C LYS A 103 -20.39 0.05 0.66
N GLY A 104 -20.38 -0.59 1.83
CA GLY A 104 -19.75 -1.89 2.03
C GLY A 104 -18.25 -1.84 2.37
N TRP A 105 -17.58 -0.69 2.23
CA TRP A 105 -16.20 -0.50 2.65
C TRP A 105 -16.12 -0.19 4.15
N GLU A 106 -15.00 -0.53 4.79
CA GLU A 106 -14.81 -0.31 6.22
C GLU A 106 -13.39 0.18 6.52
N TRP A 107 -13.29 1.15 7.43
CA TRP A 107 -11.99 1.60 7.96
C TRP A 107 -11.42 0.52 8.88
N GLN A 108 -10.14 0.17 8.68
CA GLN A 108 -9.48 -0.83 9.51
C GLN A 108 -8.00 -0.52 9.76
N ARG A 109 -7.48 -0.94 10.92
CA ARG A 109 -6.05 -0.90 11.25
C ARG A 109 -5.33 -2.04 10.53
N TRP A 110 -4.16 -1.78 9.94
CA TRP A 110 -3.37 -2.79 9.22
C TRP A 110 -3.06 -4.06 10.04
N ASN A 111 -2.78 -3.90 11.33
CA ASN A 111 -2.56 -5.01 12.27
C ASN A 111 -3.77 -5.97 12.36
N ASN A 112 -4.99 -5.47 12.12
CA ASN A 112 -6.19 -6.31 12.12
C ASN A 112 -6.32 -7.12 10.82
N LEU A 113 -5.65 -6.73 9.74
CA LEU A 113 -5.67 -7.45 8.45
C LEU A 113 -4.49 -8.40 8.26
N ALA A 114 -3.36 -8.12 8.90
CA ALA A 114 -2.17 -8.96 8.82
C ALA A 114 -2.04 -9.88 10.05
N LEU A 115 -1.41 -11.04 9.86
CA LEU A 115 -0.96 -11.88 10.98
C LEU A 115 0.23 -11.27 11.70
N LYS A 116 1.08 -10.53 10.97
CA LYS A 116 2.32 -9.93 11.46
C LYS A 116 2.77 -8.76 10.59
N ILE A 117 3.22 -7.69 11.24
CA ILE A 117 3.87 -6.53 10.63
C ILE A 117 5.09 -6.24 11.49
N GLY A 118 6.29 -6.29 10.90
CA GLY A 118 7.53 -6.14 11.63
C GLY A 118 8.72 -5.91 10.71
N ASP A 119 9.81 -5.48 11.31
CA ASP A 119 11.09 -5.31 10.61
C ASP A 119 11.82 -6.64 10.45
N ILE A 120 12.68 -6.70 9.43
CA ILE A 120 13.61 -7.80 9.21
C ILE A 120 14.85 -7.64 10.11
N ASP A 121 15.53 -8.75 10.40
CA ASP A 121 16.76 -8.71 11.19
C ASP A 121 17.84 -7.85 10.49
N HIS A 122 18.56 -7.03 11.26
CA HIS A 122 19.71 -6.27 10.75
C HIS A 122 20.89 -7.18 10.42
N LYS A 123 20.92 -8.42 10.92
CA LYS A 123 21.88 -9.43 10.48
C LYS A 123 21.49 -9.97 9.11
N MET A 124 22.19 -9.52 8.08
CA MET A 124 21.98 -10.00 6.72
C MET A 124 22.33 -11.49 6.61
N PRO A 125 21.43 -12.34 6.08
CA PRO A 125 21.71 -13.76 5.83
C PRO A 125 22.83 -13.94 4.80
N SER A 126 23.47 -15.11 4.76
CA SER A 126 24.49 -15.40 3.75
C SER A 126 23.86 -15.57 2.36
N GLU A 127 24.61 -15.29 1.30
CA GLU A 127 24.16 -15.54 -0.07
C GLU A 127 24.44 -16.99 -0.45
N GLU A 128 23.45 -17.64 -1.05
CA GLU A 128 23.55 -18.99 -1.62
C GLU A 128 23.35 -18.97 -3.14
N LEU A 129 23.85 -20.00 -3.83
CA LEU A 129 23.66 -20.13 -5.28
C LEU A 129 22.19 -20.41 -5.65
N THR A 130 21.51 -21.16 -4.79
CA THR A 130 20.10 -21.56 -4.94
C THR A 130 19.40 -21.37 -3.62
N GLY A 131 18.10 -21.10 -3.62
CA GLY A 131 17.34 -20.99 -2.38
C GLY A 131 16.18 -20.02 -2.50
N TYR A 132 15.81 -19.44 -1.36
CA TYR A 132 14.67 -18.54 -1.26
C TYR A 132 15.08 -17.11 -1.63
N PRO A 133 14.28 -16.38 -2.44
CA PRO A 133 14.60 -15.00 -2.79
C PRO A 133 14.45 -14.07 -1.59
N TYR A 134 15.55 -13.42 -1.22
CA TYR A 134 15.57 -12.32 -0.26
C TYR A 134 15.37 -11.00 -1.02
N VAL A 135 14.12 -10.56 -1.10
CA VAL A 135 13.70 -9.38 -1.87
C VAL A 135 14.00 -8.11 -1.08
N SER A 136 14.61 -7.14 -1.74
CA SER A 136 15.00 -5.84 -1.21
C SER A 136 14.56 -4.71 -2.17
N PRO A 137 14.67 -3.43 -1.78
CA PRO A 137 14.26 -2.32 -2.64
C PRO A 137 14.90 -2.32 -4.04
N ARG A 138 16.09 -2.90 -4.21
CA ARG A 138 16.79 -3.00 -5.51
C ARG A 138 16.10 -3.93 -6.51
N ASP A 139 15.24 -4.83 -6.01
CA ASP A 139 14.59 -5.88 -6.79
C ASP A 139 13.21 -5.41 -7.32
N PHE A 140 12.80 -4.18 -6.98
CA PHE A 140 11.63 -3.50 -7.51
C PHE A 140 12.02 -2.71 -8.76
N TYR A 141 11.31 -2.97 -9.85
CA TYR A 141 11.54 -2.37 -11.16
C TYR A 141 10.35 -1.49 -11.55
N PRO A 142 10.52 -0.58 -12.54
CA PRO A 142 9.41 0.16 -13.12
C PRO A 142 8.26 -0.74 -13.57
N ASN A 143 7.07 -0.18 -13.66
CA ASN A 143 5.83 -0.86 -14.08
C ASN A 143 5.39 -1.98 -13.12
N ASN A 144 5.59 -1.79 -11.81
CA ASN A 144 5.13 -2.70 -10.75
C ASN A 144 5.70 -4.13 -10.87
N VAL A 145 6.93 -4.26 -11.36
CA VAL A 145 7.59 -5.56 -11.53
C VAL A 145 8.54 -5.83 -10.37
N ILE A 146 8.46 -7.04 -9.78
CA ILE A 146 9.43 -7.55 -8.81
C ILE A 146 10.19 -8.70 -9.48
N LYS A 147 11.52 -8.61 -9.56
CA LYS A 147 12.36 -9.66 -10.16
C LYS A 147 12.98 -10.56 -9.10
N PHE A 148 12.27 -11.62 -8.74
CA PHE A 148 12.74 -12.60 -7.74
C PHE A 148 13.99 -13.37 -8.18
N GLU A 149 14.21 -13.52 -9.49
CA GLU A 149 15.38 -14.20 -10.07
C GLU A 149 16.71 -13.50 -9.75
N ASN A 150 16.72 -12.17 -9.71
CA ASN A 150 17.90 -11.36 -9.41
C ASN A 150 18.09 -11.08 -7.91
N ALA A 151 17.07 -11.40 -7.11
CA ALA A 151 17.15 -11.25 -5.67
C ALA A 151 18.20 -12.22 -5.11
N LYS A 152 18.95 -11.75 -4.12
CA LYS A 152 19.89 -12.58 -3.34
C LYS A 152 19.16 -13.84 -2.88
N LYS A 153 19.77 -15.01 -3.07
CA LYS A 153 19.18 -16.26 -2.55
C LYS A 153 19.74 -16.55 -1.17
N ILE A 154 18.89 -17.05 -0.30
CA ILE A 154 19.24 -17.43 1.07
C ILE A 154 18.82 -18.87 1.32
N SER A 155 19.47 -19.48 2.31
CA SER A 155 19.17 -20.83 2.74
C SER A 155 17.75 -20.94 3.27
N ARG A 156 17.20 -22.17 3.25
CA ARG A 156 15.92 -22.46 3.90
C ARG A 156 15.96 -22.14 5.39
N GLU A 157 17.08 -22.43 6.05
CA GLU A 157 17.25 -22.22 7.48
C GLU A 157 17.20 -20.72 7.83
N ASP A 158 17.86 -19.88 7.03
CA ASP A 158 17.83 -18.43 7.22
C ASP A 158 16.43 -17.86 6.92
N PHE A 159 15.76 -18.37 5.87
CA PHE A 159 14.37 -18.01 5.57
C PHE A 159 13.43 -18.33 6.74
N GLU A 160 13.49 -19.55 7.28
CA GLU A 160 12.65 -19.99 8.39
C GLU A 160 12.94 -19.18 9.66
N LYS A 161 14.21 -18.87 9.95
CA LYS A 161 14.60 -18.01 11.08
C LYS A 161 14.02 -16.59 10.96
N LEU A 162 14.17 -15.97 9.79
CA LEU A 162 13.65 -14.61 9.52
C LEU A 162 12.11 -14.59 9.61
N ALA A 163 11.44 -15.60 9.05
CA ALA A 163 9.99 -15.73 9.12
C ALA A 163 9.50 -15.94 10.58
N ALA A 164 10.22 -16.74 11.36
CA ALA A 164 9.90 -17.05 12.75
C ALA A 164 10.08 -15.86 13.69
N LYS A 165 11.21 -15.12 13.62
CA LYS A 165 11.56 -14.02 14.55
C LYS A 165 10.53 -12.89 14.58
N ASN A 166 9.81 -12.68 13.49
CA ASN A 166 8.73 -11.70 13.46
C ASN A 166 7.58 -12.05 14.47
N SER A 167 7.60 -13.20 15.16
CA SER A 167 6.61 -13.64 16.18
C SER A 167 6.95 -13.20 17.62
N THR A 168 8.11 -12.59 17.82
CA THR A 168 8.65 -12.26 19.14
C THR A 168 8.87 -10.78 19.41
N SER A 169 8.83 -9.91 18.39
CA SER A 169 9.11 -8.49 18.58
C SER A 169 7.84 -7.70 18.89
N THR A 170 7.64 -7.44 20.18
CA THR A 170 6.83 -6.33 20.67
C THR A 170 7.56 -5.02 20.38
N TRP A 171 6.91 -4.11 19.66
CA TRP A 171 7.23 -2.69 19.69
C TRP A 171 6.83 -2.10 21.04
#